data_AF-A0A9W9Z9K3-F1
#
_entry.id   AF-A0A9W9Z9K3-F1
#
_cell.length_a   1.000
_cell.length_b   1.000
_cell.length_c   1.000
_cell.angle_alpha   90.00
_cell.angle_beta   90.00
_cell.angle_gamma   90.00
#
_symmetry.space_group_name_H-M   'P 1'
#
loop_
_entity.id
_entity.type
_entity.pdbx_description
1 polymer ?
#
loop_
_entity_poly.entity_id
_entity_poly.type
_entity_poly.pdbx_seq_one_letter_code
_entity_poly.pdbx_strand_id
1 'polypeptide(L)'
;MSLPAIKLPRESSEYQDVAKKFQQTGGSVAIVNIERIQNPHLYQVYQLRKEKMDKDNGGNNERQLFHGTNPDSMTKINTQGFNKSFSGRNGKEYNMVFNAQA
;
A
#
# COMPACT_ATOMS: atom_id res chain seq x y z
N MET A 1 0.25 9.83 19.93
CA MET A 1 0.84 9.33 18.67
C MET A 1 -0.27 9.26 17.65
N SER A 2 -0.14 9.96 16.52
CA SER A 2 -1.13 9.96 15.44
C SER A 2 -1.20 8.60 14.76
N LEU A 3 -2.40 8.16 14.40
CA LEU A 3 -2.61 6.92 13.68
C LEU A 3 -1.94 7.04 12.30
N PRO A 4 -1.08 6.08 11.88
CA PRO A 4 -0.42 6.10 10.58
C PRO A 4 -1.37 5.78 9.43
N ALA A 5 -2.69 5.68 9.66
CA ALA A 5 -3.67 5.34 8.65
C ALA A 5 -4.95 6.18 8.85
N ILE A 6 -5.52 6.67 7.75
CA ILE A 6 -6.78 7.42 7.72
C ILE A 6 -7.80 6.65 6.89
N LYS A 7 -8.95 6.37 7.48
CA LYS A 7 -10.08 5.76 6.75
C LYS A 7 -10.60 6.73 5.68
N LEU A 8 -10.65 6.24 4.44
CA LEU A 8 -11.17 7.00 3.32
C LEU A 8 -12.71 6.94 3.27
N PRO A 9 -13.40 8.07 3.03
CA PRO A 9 -14.83 8.08 2.72
C PRO A 9 -15.10 7.31 1.42
N ARG A 10 -16.19 6.53 1.36
CA ARG A 10 -16.55 5.75 0.17
C ARG A 10 -16.80 6.62 -1.08
N GLU A 11 -17.23 7.85 -0.87
CA GLU A 11 -17.52 8.83 -1.92
C GLU A 11 -16.28 9.57 -2.41
N SER A 12 -15.11 9.38 -1.80
CA SER A 12 -13.89 10.03 -2.29
C SER A 12 -13.43 9.38 -3.59
N SER A 13 -12.89 10.20 -4.50
CA SER A 13 -12.26 9.71 -5.73
C SER A 13 -11.17 8.69 -5.42
N GLU A 14 -10.34 8.96 -4.40
CA GLU A 14 -9.28 8.05 -3.96
C GLU A 14 -9.82 6.67 -3.56
N TYR A 15 -10.92 6.61 -2.80
CA TYR A 15 -11.53 5.34 -2.44
C TYR A 15 -12.01 4.59 -3.69
N GLN A 16 -12.72 5.29 -4.57
CA GLN A 16 -13.30 4.69 -5.78
C GLN A 16 -12.21 4.17 -6.74
N ASP A 17 -11.10 4.91 -6.88
CA ASP A 17 -9.98 4.52 -7.73
C ASP A 17 -9.27 3.27 -7.21
N VAL A 18 -9.00 3.21 -5.90
CA VAL A 18 -8.38 2.04 -5.28
C VAL A 18 -9.33 0.83 -5.34
N ALA A 19 -10.62 1.03 -5.04
CA ALA A 19 -11.63 -0.01 -5.12
C ALA A 19 -11.74 -0.59 -6.53
N LYS A 20 -11.76 0.27 -7.55
CA LYS A 20 -11.81 -0.14 -8.96
C LYS A 20 -10.59 -0.96 -9.36
N LYS A 21 -9.38 -0.49 -9.02
CA LYS A 21 -8.12 -1.23 -9.29
C LYS A 21 -8.14 -2.61 -8.62
N PHE A 22 -8.64 -2.69 -7.39
CA PHE A 22 -8.73 -3.96 -6.67
C PHE A 22 -9.74 -4.91 -7.33
N GLN A 23 -10.94 -4.43 -7.64
CA GLN A 23 -11.99 -5.24 -8.24
C GLN A 23 -11.63 -5.77 -9.65
N GLN A 24 -10.81 -5.03 -10.41
CA GLN A 24 -10.31 -5.48 -11.71
C GLN A 24 -9.52 -6.79 -11.64
N THR A 25 -8.84 -7.08 -10.52
CA THR A 25 -7.97 -8.26 -10.39
C THR A 25 -8.36 -9.19 -9.24
N GLY A 26 -9.08 -8.68 -8.23
CA GLY A 26 -9.42 -9.37 -6.99
C GLY A 26 -10.78 -10.07 -7.00
N GLY A 27 -11.54 -9.97 -8.09
CA GLY A 27 -12.86 -10.58 -8.23
C GLY A 27 -13.93 -9.94 -7.32
N SER A 28 -14.98 -10.71 -7.02
CA SER A 28 -16.19 -10.23 -6.32
C SER A 28 -16.06 -10.17 -4.78
N VAL A 29 -14.90 -9.75 -4.27
CA VAL A 29 -14.69 -9.58 -2.82
C VAL A 29 -15.31 -8.27 -2.34
N ALA A 30 -16.07 -8.34 -1.25
CA ALA A 30 -16.64 -7.15 -0.63
C ALA A 30 -15.56 -6.35 0.12
N ILE A 31 -15.39 -5.07 -0.26
CA ILE A 31 -14.46 -4.15 0.41
C ILE A 31 -15.14 -3.60 1.68
N VAL A 32 -14.57 -3.90 2.85
CA VAL A 32 -15.09 -3.42 4.15
C VAL A 32 -14.75 -1.93 4.35
N ASN A 33 -13.47 -1.59 4.23
CA ASN A 33 -12.91 -0.24 4.32
C ASN A 33 -11.65 -0.12 3.45
N ILE A 34 -11.23 1.12 3.21
CA ILE A 34 -9.92 1.45 2.62
C ILE A 34 -9.32 2.51 3.53
N GLU A 35 -8.05 2.32 3.89
CA GLU A 35 -7.33 3.24 4.76
C GLU A 35 -6.06 3.70 4.04
N ARG A 36 -5.83 5.01 3.99
CA ARG A 36 -4.61 5.60 3.44
C ARG A 36 -3.55 5.65 4.52
N ILE A 37 -2.41 5.01 4.26
CA ILE A 37 -1.25 5.07 5.15
C ILE A 37 -0.56 6.43 5.01
N GLN A 38 -0.32 7.09 6.13
CA GLN A 38 0.41 8.35 6.23
C GLN A 38 1.65 8.17 7.09
N ASN A 39 2.74 7.73 6.45
CA ASN A 39 4.06 7.64 7.06
C ASN A 39 5.06 8.55 6.32
N PRO A 40 5.21 9.83 6.74
CA PRO A 40 6.06 10.80 6.05
C PRO A 40 7.52 10.36 5.92
N HIS A 41 8.05 9.65 6.92
CA HIS A 41 9.43 9.18 6.89
C HIS A 41 9.65 8.13 5.80
N LEU A 42 8.79 7.11 5.73
CA LEU A 42 8.86 6.11 4.65
C LEU A 42 8.60 6.74 3.28
N TYR A 43 7.69 7.71 3.21
CA TYR A 43 7.41 8.43 1.97
C TYR A 43 8.62 9.20 1.43
N GLN A 44 9.34 9.91 2.30
CA GLN A 44 10.55 10.64 1.91
C GLN A 44 11.63 9.69 1.37
N VAL A 45 11.87 8.58 2.07
CA VAL A 45 12.83 7.56 1.62
C VAL A 45 12.40 6.94 0.29
N TYR A 46 11.10 6.71 0.09
CA TYR A 46 10.54 6.21 -1.15
C TYR A 46 10.78 7.18 -2.32
N GLN A 47 10.44 8.47 -2.16
CA GLN A 47 10.58 9.47 -3.22
C GLN A 47 12.04 9.64 -3.66
N LEU A 48 12.98 9.70 -2.70
CA LEU A 48 14.41 9.79 -3.03
C LEU A 48 14.90 8.59 -3.86
N ARG A 49 14.40 7.38 -3.56
CA ARG A 49 14.73 6.18 -4.34
C ARG A 49 14.09 6.18 -5.71
N LYS A 50 12.83 6.62 -5.80
CA LYS A 50 12.11 6.77 -7.08
C LYS A 50 12.84 7.73 -8.00
N GLU A 51 13.17 8.93 -7.53
CA GLU A 51 13.92 9.94 -8.30
C GLU A 51 15.27 9.39 -8.80
N LYS A 52 15.99 8.68 -7.93
CA LYS A 52 17.25 8.03 -8.34
C LYS A 52 17.03 7.00 -9.45
N MET A 53 16.05 6.12 -9.33
CA MET A 53 15.77 5.11 -10.35
C MET A 53 15.28 5.73 -11.67
N ASP A 54 14.42 6.74 -11.60
CA ASP A 54 13.91 7.45 -12.78
C ASP A 54 15.06 8.15 -13.53
N LYS A 55 16.05 8.68 -12.81
CA LYS A 55 17.28 9.23 -13.40
C LYS A 55 18.19 8.15 -14.00
N ASP A 56 18.41 7.05 -13.29
CA ASP A 56 19.38 6.02 -13.67
C ASP A 56 18.85 5.14 -14.83
N ASN A 57 17.56 4.82 -14.85
CA ASN A 57 16.94 3.92 -15.84
C ASN A 57 16.21 4.67 -16.96
N GLY A 58 15.91 5.97 -16.76
CA GLY A 58 15.07 6.77 -17.64
C GLY A 58 13.58 6.47 -17.48
N GLY A 59 12.76 7.52 -17.57
CA GLY A 59 11.30 7.42 -17.51
C GLY A 59 10.76 7.11 -16.12
N ASN A 60 9.50 6.64 -16.06
CA ASN A 60 8.82 6.30 -14.81
C ASN A 60 8.98 4.82 -14.48
N ASN A 61 9.57 4.53 -13.32
CA ASN A 61 9.83 3.16 -12.85
C ASN A 61 8.81 2.69 -11.78
N GLU A 62 7.78 3.47 -11.49
CA GLU A 62 6.78 3.17 -10.46
C GLU A 62 5.65 2.26 -11.00
N ARG A 63 5.23 1.30 -10.18
CA ARG A 63 4.03 0.49 -10.42
C ARG A 63 3.23 0.34 -9.13
N GLN A 64 1.92 0.46 -9.25
CA GLN A 64 0.99 0.16 -8.15
C GLN A 64 0.66 -1.33 -8.16
N LEU A 65 0.98 -2.02 -7.07
CA LEU A 65 0.79 -3.45 -6.90
C LEU A 65 0.08 -3.73 -5.58
N PHE A 66 -0.54 -4.91 -5.50
CA PHE A 66 -1.25 -5.38 -4.34
C PHE A 66 -0.39 -6.34 -3.51
N HIS A 67 -0.38 -6.18 -2.19
CA HIS A 67 0.31 -7.08 -1.25
C HIS A 67 -0.64 -7.53 -0.14
N GLY A 68 -0.94 -8.83 -0.10
CA GLY A 68 -1.69 -9.44 0.99
C GLY A 68 -0.79 -9.82 2.16
N THR A 69 -1.23 -9.54 3.38
CA THR A 69 -0.49 -9.85 4.61
C THR A 69 -1.43 -10.31 5.72
N ASN A 70 -0.90 -10.94 6.78
CA ASN A 70 -1.71 -11.29 7.94
C ASN A 70 -1.92 -10.05 8.85
N PRO A 71 -2.99 -10.01 9.66
CA PRO A 71 -3.28 -8.88 10.55
C PRO A 71 -2.11 -8.50 11.47
N ASP A 72 -1.38 -9.50 11.99
CA ASP A 72 -0.24 -9.30 12.90
C ASP A 72 0.91 -8.48 12.29
N SER A 73 1.07 -8.52 10.97
CA SER A 73 2.14 -7.78 10.29
C SER A 73 1.74 -6.35 9.93
N MET A 74 0.45 -6.03 9.94
CA MET A 74 -0.08 -4.75 9.46
C MET A 74 0.54 -3.56 10.20
N THR A 75 0.57 -3.59 11.53
CA THR A 75 1.16 -2.50 12.33
C THR A 75 2.65 -2.30 12.02
N LYS A 76 3.39 -3.38 11.82
CA LYS A 76 4.82 -3.33 11.48
C LYS A 76 5.03 -2.75 10.08
N ILE A 77 4.25 -3.19 9.10
CA ILE A 77 4.32 -2.67 7.72
C ILE A 77 4.00 -1.17 7.70
N ASN A 78 2.94 -0.73 8.40
CA ASN A 78 2.54 0.67 8.41
C ASN A 78 3.61 1.60 9.04
N THR A 79 4.37 1.08 10.01
CA THR A 79 5.37 1.88 10.76
C THR A 79 6.79 1.76 10.20
N GLN A 80 7.18 0.59 9.70
CA GLN A 80 8.55 0.26 9.30
C GLN A 80 8.71 -0.05 7.81
N GLY A 81 7.61 -0.18 7.07
CA GLY A 81 7.61 -0.59 5.68
C GLY A 81 7.81 -2.11 5.52
N PHE A 82 8.02 -2.55 4.28
CA PHE A 82 8.25 -3.95 3.97
C PHE A 82 9.69 -4.37 4.31
N ASN A 83 9.83 -5.53 4.96
CA ASN A 83 11.14 -6.11 5.25
C ASN A 83 11.21 -7.57 4.77
N LYS A 84 12.15 -7.83 3.86
CA LYS A 84 12.43 -9.15 3.27
C LYS A 84 12.87 -10.21 4.28
N SER A 85 13.35 -9.83 5.47
CA SER A 85 13.69 -10.82 6.50
C SER A 85 12.45 -11.48 7.10
N PHE A 86 11.24 -10.96 6.82
CA PHE A 86 9.97 -11.50 7.32
C PHE A 86 9.14 -12.20 6.23
N SER A 87 9.65 -12.34 4.99
CA SER A 87 9.01 -13.18 3.98
C SER A 87 9.19 -14.67 4.33
N GLY A 88 8.09 -15.42 4.39
CA GLY A 88 8.13 -16.86 4.72
C GLY A 88 6.81 -17.48 5.19
N ARG A 89 5.79 -16.66 5.50
CA ARG A 89 4.43 -17.12 5.78
C ARG A 89 3.50 -16.74 4.63
N ASN A 90 3.34 -17.63 3.66
CA ASN A 90 2.41 -17.46 2.56
C ASN A 90 1.25 -18.45 2.75
N GLY A 91 0.02 -17.94 2.84
CA GLY A 91 -1.20 -18.74 2.78
C GLY A 91 -2.08 -18.65 4.03
N LYS A 92 -3.34 -18.29 3.76
CA LYS A 92 -4.52 -18.22 4.65
C LYS A 92 -4.65 -16.88 5.39
N GLU A 93 -5.56 -16.05 4.87
CA GLU A 93 -6.00 -14.71 5.33
C GLU A 93 -5.11 -13.53 4.94
N TYR A 94 -5.65 -12.62 4.12
CA TYR A 94 -4.95 -11.47 3.57
C TYR A 94 -5.70 -10.17 3.88
N ASN A 95 -5.05 -9.26 4.61
CA ASN A 95 -5.32 -7.84 4.55
C ASN A 95 -4.45 -7.27 3.41
N MET A 96 -5.09 -6.58 2.47
CA MET A 96 -4.38 -5.98 1.33
C MET A 96 -3.89 -4.60 1.73
N VAL A 97 -2.57 -4.40 1.75
CA VAL A 97 -1.99 -3.08 1.93
C VAL A 97 -1.79 -2.48 0.54
N PHE A 98 -2.58 -1.45 0.23
CA PHE A 98 -2.37 -0.61 -0.94
C PHE A 98 -1.61 0.63 -0.49
N ASN A 99 -0.42 0.84 -1.04
CA ASN A 99 0.29 2.11 -0.85
C ASN A 99 -0.26 3.07 -1.92
N ALA A 100 -1.41 3.70 -1.64
CA ALA A 100 -1.92 4.78 -2.45
C ALA A 100 -1.12 6.03 -2.15
N GLN A 101 -0.21 6.41 -3.06
CA GLN A 101 0.22 7.80 -3.24
C GLN A 101 0.40 7.97 -4.75
N ALA A 102 -0.15 8.97 -5.44
CA ALA A 102 -0.95 10.13 -5.06
C ALA A 102 -2.36 10.10 -5.69
#